data_AF-X0W3Z2-F1
#
_entry.id   AF-X0W3Z2-F1
#
_cell.length_a   1.000
_cell.length_b   1.000
_cell.length_c   1.000
_cell.angle_alpha   90.00
_cell.angle_beta   90.00
_cell.angle_gamma   90.00
#
_symmetry.space_group_name_H-M   'P 1'
#
loop_
_entity.id
_entity.type
_entity.pdbx_description
1 polymer ?
#
loop_
_entity_poly.entity_id
_entity_poly.type
_entity_poly.pdbx_seq_one_letter_code
_entity_poly.pdbx_strand_id
1 'polypeptide(L)'
;GGSTETLNINGSITLIEEKIFGSNLVVAGLSYAMVRWFAVGDGSADDTIGIQNCINSLSDNSRVTFNGGNYLSTRINIDTKNNVIFEGNGSTIQLSYGVSFTALFDIDGCQELDISGFDFVGTSDTDPLCNDDYRAIDVRSSSFTKIHHNTFSKISSNGIFARILNGGNLVEGVLITDNTFKDFSYDQTTPNQSAVTLSEDAEYSIVSNNFFFRVPSAIRFIDGANSSFINNMVLNSNGDNWDGTLLSDRAAVFATFT
;
A
#
# COMPACT_ATOMS: atom_id res chain seq x y z
N GLY A 1 -19.81 -3.46 42.40
CA GLY A 1 -18.59 -2.64 42.40
C GLY A 1 -17.62 -3.31 41.46
N GLY A 2 -17.41 -2.74 40.27
CA GLY A 2 -16.41 -3.23 39.34
C GLY A 2 -15.09 -2.56 39.67
N SER A 3 -14.16 -3.30 40.24
CA SER A 3 -12.78 -2.83 40.38
C SER A 3 -12.09 -2.97 39.03
N THR A 4 -11.54 -1.86 38.53
CA THR A 4 -10.59 -1.88 37.43
C THR A 4 -9.25 -2.33 37.98
N GLU A 5 -8.83 -3.57 37.69
CA GLU A 5 -7.47 -4.01 37.98
C GLU A 5 -6.56 -3.61 36.83
N THR A 6 -5.67 -2.66 37.08
CA THR A 6 -4.61 -2.29 36.14
C THR A 6 -3.47 -3.28 36.29
N LEU A 7 -3.37 -4.24 35.36
CA LEU A 7 -2.27 -5.19 35.30
C LEU A 7 -1.08 -4.56 34.58
N ASN A 8 -0.04 -4.21 35.34
CA ASN A 8 1.18 -3.61 34.80
C ASN A 8 2.23 -4.70 34.56
N ILE A 9 2.41 -5.12 33.29
CA ILE A 9 3.36 -6.18 32.93
C ILE A 9 4.55 -5.56 32.20
N ASN A 10 5.71 -5.52 32.85
CA ASN A 10 7.00 -5.23 32.22
C ASN A 10 7.61 -6.55 31.71
N GLY A 11 7.19 -7.01 30.53
CA GLY A 11 7.74 -8.20 29.87
C GLY A 11 7.00 -8.58 28.59
N SER A 12 7.66 -9.35 27.71
CA SER A 12 7.06 -9.89 26.48
C SER A 12 5.99 -10.93 26.82
N ILE A 13 4.72 -10.63 26.52
CA ILE A 13 3.61 -11.55 26.73
C ILE A 13 3.46 -12.44 25.49
N THR A 14 3.77 -13.72 25.61
CA THR A 14 3.26 -14.74 24.70
C THR A 14 1.87 -15.14 25.21
N LEU A 15 0.81 -14.60 24.60
CA LEU A 15 -0.57 -15.04 24.87
C LEU A 15 -0.74 -16.45 24.29
N ILE A 16 -0.57 -17.46 25.15
CA ILE A 16 -1.04 -18.83 24.89
C ILE A 16 -2.56 -18.80 25.03
N GLU A 17 -3.23 -19.30 24.00
CA GLU A 17 -4.67 -19.26 23.79
C GLU A 17 -5.49 -19.61 25.04
N GLU A 18 -6.24 -18.64 25.55
CA GLU A 18 -7.49 -18.94 26.24
C GLU A 18 -8.60 -18.13 25.60
N LYS A 19 -9.69 -18.84 25.30
CA LYS A 19 -10.82 -18.42 24.48
C LYS A 19 -11.66 -17.37 25.21
N ILE A 20 -11.19 -16.13 25.31
CA ILE A 20 -11.97 -15.03 25.92
C ILE A 20 -12.92 -14.46 24.86
N PHE A 21 -14.11 -15.05 24.77
CA PHE A 21 -15.27 -14.37 24.21
C PHE A 21 -15.79 -13.38 25.28
N GLY A 22 -15.73 -12.07 24.99
CA GLY A 22 -16.62 -11.10 25.66
C GLY A 22 -16.00 -9.91 26.39
N SER A 23 -14.70 -9.62 26.27
CA SER A 23 -14.16 -8.33 26.76
C SER A 23 -13.04 -7.80 25.87
N ASN A 24 -13.20 -6.57 25.38
CA ASN A 24 -12.22 -5.86 24.57
C ASN A 24 -11.05 -5.42 25.46
N LEU A 25 -10.08 -6.31 25.67
CA LEU A 25 -8.78 -5.93 26.19
C LEU A 25 -7.98 -5.31 25.01
N VAL A 26 -8.01 -3.99 24.90
CA VAL A 26 -7.14 -3.23 23.98
C VAL A 26 -5.87 -2.88 24.74
N VAL A 27 -4.79 -3.65 24.51
CA VAL A 27 -3.45 -3.32 25.01
C VAL A 27 -2.70 -2.64 23.87
N ALA A 28 -2.20 -1.42 24.08
CA ALA A 28 -1.35 -0.75 23.12
C ALA A 28 -0.05 -1.54 22.90
N GLY A 29 0.41 -1.64 21.64
CA GLY A 29 1.66 -2.35 21.30
C GLY A 29 1.50 -3.86 21.05
N LEU A 30 0.29 -4.36 20.77
CA LEU A 30 0.09 -5.77 20.40
C LEU A 30 0.54 -6.05 18.95
N SER A 31 1.07 -7.26 18.74
CA SER A 31 1.31 -7.83 17.42
C SER A 31 0.13 -8.73 17.02
N TYR A 32 -0.50 -8.42 15.88
CA TYR A 32 -1.65 -9.15 15.34
C TYR A 32 -1.21 -10.04 14.18
N ALA A 33 -1.59 -11.33 14.22
CA ALA A 33 -1.39 -12.25 13.11
C ALA A 33 -2.68 -12.40 12.30
N MET A 34 -2.60 -12.29 10.98
CA MET A 34 -3.78 -12.27 10.09
C MET A 34 -4.69 -13.50 10.19
N VAL A 35 -4.13 -14.68 10.46
CA VAL A 35 -4.90 -15.94 10.61
C VAL A 35 -6.00 -15.85 11.67
N ARG A 36 -5.86 -14.96 12.66
CA ARG A 36 -6.87 -14.75 13.72
C ARG A 36 -8.17 -14.13 13.22
N TRP A 37 -8.16 -13.56 12.01
CA TRP A 37 -9.26 -12.78 11.46
C TRP A 37 -9.95 -13.44 10.28
N PHE A 38 -9.73 -14.75 10.08
CA PHE A 38 -10.30 -15.52 8.97
C PHE A 38 -9.83 -15.08 7.57
N ALA A 39 -8.76 -14.28 7.49
CA ALA A 39 -8.00 -14.09 6.26
C ALA A 39 -7.11 -15.34 6.06
N VAL A 40 -7.50 -16.20 5.13
CA VAL A 40 -6.91 -17.53 4.90
C VAL A 40 -5.63 -17.42 4.10
N GLY A 41 -5.59 -16.55 3.08
CA GLY A 41 -4.42 -16.40 2.22
C GLY A 41 -4.19 -17.61 1.29
N ASP A 42 -5.27 -18.26 0.85
CA ASP A 42 -5.22 -19.45 -0.02
C ASP A 42 -5.30 -19.13 -1.52
N GLY A 43 -5.47 -17.85 -1.89
CA GLY A 43 -5.60 -17.39 -3.27
C GLY A 43 -6.92 -17.77 -3.93
N SER A 44 -7.92 -18.23 -3.17
CA SER A 44 -9.22 -18.66 -3.68
C SER A 44 -10.39 -17.97 -2.99
N ALA A 45 -10.35 -17.85 -1.66
CA ALA A 45 -11.36 -17.14 -0.91
C ALA A 45 -11.06 -15.64 -0.90
N ASP A 46 -12.10 -14.80 -0.94
CA ASP A 46 -11.94 -13.36 -0.75
C ASP A 46 -11.69 -13.06 0.73
N ASP A 47 -10.50 -12.54 1.04
CA ASP A 47 -10.00 -12.25 2.37
C ASP A 47 -10.31 -10.81 2.84
N THR A 48 -10.98 -9.99 2.01
CA THR A 48 -11.21 -8.55 2.25
C THR A 48 -11.78 -8.30 3.65
N ILE A 49 -12.84 -9.04 4.03
CA ILE A 49 -13.54 -8.83 5.31
C ILE A 49 -12.62 -9.17 6.48
N GLY A 50 -11.84 -10.25 6.38
CA GLY A 50 -10.92 -10.66 7.42
C GLY A 50 -9.81 -9.63 7.62
N ILE A 51 -9.25 -9.14 6.52
CA ILE A 51 -8.22 -8.10 6.54
C ILE A 51 -8.76 -6.79 7.13
N GLN A 52 -9.92 -6.34 6.67
CA GLN A 52 -10.55 -5.11 7.16
C GLN A 52 -10.88 -5.19 8.66
N ASN A 53 -11.38 -6.34 9.14
CA ASN A 53 -11.65 -6.53 10.57
C ASN A 53 -10.38 -6.46 11.41
N CYS A 54 -9.27 -7.05 10.94
CA CYS A 54 -7.97 -6.92 11.60
C CYS A 54 -7.58 -5.45 11.72
N ILE A 55 -7.62 -4.71 10.61
CA ILE A 55 -7.21 -3.30 10.56
C ILE A 55 -8.08 -2.41 11.44
N ASN A 56 -9.40 -2.63 11.43
CA ASN A 56 -10.32 -1.91 12.29
C ASN A 56 -10.00 -2.11 13.79
N SER A 57 -9.48 -3.29 14.16
CA SER A 57 -9.11 -3.61 15.54
C SER A 57 -7.77 -3.02 16.00
N LEU A 58 -6.93 -2.55 15.08
CA LEU A 58 -5.61 -2.01 15.43
C LEU A 58 -5.76 -0.71 16.23
N SER A 59 -5.10 -0.62 17.37
CA SER A 59 -4.85 0.65 18.04
C SER A 59 -3.61 1.33 17.47
N ASP A 60 -3.37 2.59 17.81
CA ASP A 60 -2.09 3.24 17.54
C ASP A 60 -0.92 2.45 18.16
N ASN A 61 0.28 2.62 17.59
CA ASN A 61 1.51 1.91 18.00
C ASN A 61 1.44 0.38 17.84
N SER A 62 0.50 -0.13 17.05
CA SER A 62 0.34 -1.57 16.82
C SER A 62 1.21 -2.07 15.69
N ARG A 63 1.38 -3.40 15.66
CA ARG A 63 2.00 -4.11 14.55
C ARG A 63 1.04 -5.17 14.04
N VAL A 64 0.87 -5.25 12.72
CA VAL A 64 0.18 -6.34 12.06
C VAL A 64 1.14 -7.08 11.16
N THR A 65 1.11 -8.40 11.27
CA THR A 65 1.94 -9.30 10.49
C THR A 65 1.04 -10.21 9.66
N PHE A 66 1.18 -10.11 8.35
CA PHE A 66 0.60 -11.04 7.40
C PHE A 66 1.47 -12.30 7.39
N ASN A 67 0.81 -13.45 7.43
CA ASN A 67 1.52 -14.70 7.22
C ASN A 67 1.78 -14.85 5.72
N GLY A 68 2.85 -15.54 5.33
CA GLY A 68 3.07 -15.86 3.92
C GLY A 68 1.84 -16.59 3.35
N GLY A 69 1.38 -16.15 2.18
CA GLY A 69 0.13 -16.60 1.56
C GLY A 69 -0.31 -15.65 0.45
N ASN A 70 -1.36 -16.06 -0.27
CA ASN A 70 -1.97 -15.26 -1.34
C ASN A 70 -3.35 -14.78 -0.90
N TYR A 71 -3.46 -13.52 -0.54
CA TYR A 71 -4.71 -12.93 -0.09
C TYR A 71 -5.43 -12.29 -1.27
N LEU A 72 -6.57 -12.84 -1.67
CA LEU A 72 -7.46 -12.15 -2.61
C LEU A 72 -8.20 -11.07 -1.85
N SER A 73 -8.14 -9.84 -2.33
CA SER A 73 -8.77 -8.71 -1.68
C SER A 73 -9.27 -7.71 -2.69
N THR A 74 -10.30 -6.98 -2.30
CA THR A 74 -10.73 -5.76 -2.95
C THR A 74 -10.07 -4.57 -2.24
N ARG A 75 -10.82 -3.51 -1.94
CA ARG A 75 -10.34 -2.37 -1.17
C ARG A 75 -10.28 -2.70 0.33
N ILE A 76 -9.16 -2.32 0.93
CA ILE A 76 -8.90 -2.29 2.36
C ILE A 76 -8.69 -0.84 2.78
N ASN A 77 -9.57 -0.34 3.64
CA ASN A 77 -9.49 1.02 4.17
C ASN A 77 -8.60 1.02 5.43
N ILE A 78 -7.59 1.86 5.44
CA ILE A 78 -6.69 2.09 6.57
C ILE A 78 -6.89 3.54 6.99
N ASP A 79 -7.86 3.74 7.90
CA ASP A 79 -8.28 5.08 8.31
C ASP A 79 -7.79 5.42 9.71
N THR A 80 -7.25 6.63 9.89
CA THR A 80 -6.95 7.23 11.21
C THR A 80 -6.05 6.40 12.12
N LYS A 81 -5.07 5.69 11.54
CA LYS A 81 -4.08 4.90 12.29
C LYS A 81 -2.79 5.68 12.47
N ASN A 82 -2.23 5.66 13.67
CA ASN A 82 -0.96 6.33 13.97
C ASN A 82 0.11 5.37 14.46
N ASN A 83 1.31 5.50 13.91
CA ASN A 83 2.48 4.68 14.26
C ASN A 83 2.19 3.17 14.15
N VAL A 84 1.60 2.73 13.04
CA VAL A 84 1.25 1.32 12.82
C VAL A 84 2.17 0.70 11.78
N ILE A 85 2.67 -0.50 12.11
CA ILE A 85 3.57 -1.27 11.24
C ILE A 85 2.79 -2.41 10.60
N PHE A 86 2.81 -2.47 9.28
CA PHE A 86 2.26 -3.53 8.44
C PHE A 86 3.40 -4.33 7.82
N GLU A 87 3.53 -5.60 8.22
CA GLU A 87 4.57 -6.50 7.72
C GLU A 87 3.96 -7.61 6.88
N GLY A 88 4.29 -7.63 5.59
CA GLY A 88 3.80 -8.59 4.63
C GLY A 88 4.43 -9.97 4.75
N ASN A 89 5.69 -10.07 5.18
CA ASN A 89 6.46 -11.32 5.25
C ASN A 89 6.39 -12.18 3.96
N GLY A 90 6.45 -11.54 2.79
CA GLY A 90 6.33 -12.20 1.49
C GLY A 90 4.90 -12.65 1.15
N SER A 91 3.89 -12.12 1.83
CA SER A 91 2.50 -12.30 1.43
C SER A 91 2.20 -11.55 0.14
N THR A 92 1.34 -12.15 -0.68
CA THR A 92 0.76 -11.51 -1.85
C THR A 92 -0.60 -10.93 -1.48
N ILE A 93 -0.84 -9.64 -1.77
CA ILE A 93 -2.20 -9.07 -1.78
C ILE A 93 -2.57 -8.88 -3.25
N GLN A 94 -3.56 -9.62 -3.71
CA GLN A 94 -3.99 -9.63 -5.11
C GLN A 94 -5.42 -9.14 -5.23
N LEU A 95 -5.72 -8.33 -6.27
CA LEU A 95 -7.08 -7.89 -6.53
C LEU A 95 -8.03 -9.08 -6.81
N SER A 96 -9.17 -9.11 -6.14
CA SER A 96 -10.28 -10.01 -6.49
C SER A 96 -10.84 -9.65 -7.88
N TYR A 97 -11.18 -10.64 -8.70
CA TYR A 97 -11.65 -10.40 -10.07
C TYR A 97 -12.98 -9.64 -10.15
N GLY A 98 -13.13 -8.76 -11.14
CA GLY A 98 -14.41 -8.14 -11.51
C GLY A 98 -14.87 -7.00 -10.59
N VAL A 99 -13.95 -6.32 -9.92
CA VAL A 99 -14.24 -5.24 -8.97
C VAL A 99 -13.66 -3.91 -9.44
N SER A 100 -14.49 -2.87 -9.44
CA SER A 100 -14.05 -1.51 -9.78
C SER A 100 -13.69 -0.74 -8.49
N PHE A 101 -12.46 -0.90 -8.02
CA PHE A 101 -11.92 -0.10 -6.92
C PHE A 101 -10.66 0.63 -7.34
N THR A 102 -10.46 1.81 -6.76
CA THR A 102 -9.32 2.66 -7.07
C THR A 102 -8.02 2.21 -6.41
N ALA A 103 -8.04 1.47 -5.30
CA ALA A 103 -6.85 1.04 -4.57
C ALA A 103 -7.06 -0.24 -3.75
N LEU A 104 -6.03 -1.10 -3.59
CA LEU A 104 -6.05 -2.18 -2.58
C LEU A 104 -5.97 -1.59 -1.18
N PHE A 105 -4.91 -0.82 -0.89
CA PHE A 105 -4.78 -0.12 0.37
C PHE A 105 -5.16 1.33 0.14
N ASP A 106 -6.32 1.72 0.66
CA ASP A 106 -6.83 3.10 0.67
C ASP A 106 -6.53 3.69 2.05
N ILE A 107 -5.48 4.51 2.13
CA ILE A 107 -4.92 5.04 3.38
C ILE A 107 -5.35 6.49 3.54
N ASP A 108 -6.11 6.78 4.60
CA ASP A 108 -6.66 8.12 4.84
C ASP A 108 -6.45 8.57 6.29
N GLY A 109 -6.05 9.83 6.46
CA GLY A 109 -5.93 10.45 7.79
C GLY A 109 -4.95 9.76 8.74
N CYS A 110 -3.95 9.05 8.22
CA CYS A 110 -2.98 8.28 9.00
C CYS A 110 -1.66 9.04 9.22
N GLN A 111 -0.92 8.67 10.26
CA GLN A 111 0.41 9.22 10.54
C GLN A 111 1.40 8.11 10.88
N GLU A 112 2.64 8.26 10.43
CA GLU A 112 3.76 7.36 10.80
C GLU A 112 3.47 5.88 10.50
N LEU A 113 2.90 5.57 9.33
CA LEU A 113 2.72 4.18 8.91
C LEU A 113 4.04 3.60 8.36
N ASP A 114 4.31 2.34 8.65
CA ASP A 114 5.39 1.57 8.02
C ASP A 114 4.77 0.36 7.31
N ILE A 115 4.92 0.26 5.98
CA ILE A 115 4.34 -0.79 5.14
C ILE A 115 5.46 -1.48 4.38
N SER A 116 5.70 -2.75 4.69
CA SER A 116 6.83 -3.48 4.11
C SER A 116 6.65 -4.97 3.91
N GLY A 117 7.38 -5.54 2.96
CA GLY A 117 7.46 -6.99 2.73
C GLY A 117 6.25 -7.61 2.04
N PHE A 118 5.44 -6.84 1.31
CA PHE A 118 4.31 -7.33 0.53
C PHE A 118 4.64 -7.47 -0.95
N ASP A 119 3.97 -8.42 -1.61
CA ASP A 119 3.84 -8.48 -3.06
C ASP A 119 2.43 -8.02 -3.46
N PHE A 120 2.29 -6.78 -3.92
CA PHE A 120 1.03 -6.24 -4.44
C PHE A 120 0.85 -6.62 -5.91
N VAL A 121 -0.26 -7.27 -6.23
CA VAL A 121 -0.58 -7.74 -7.58
C VAL A 121 -1.93 -7.19 -8.01
N GLY A 122 -1.95 -6.44 -9.11
CA GLY A 122 -3.18 -5.88 -9.64
C GLY A 122 -4.02 -6.92 -10.33
N THR A 123 -3.79 -7.14 -11.61
CA THR A 123 -4.55 -8.14 -12.37
C THR A 123 -3.73 -9.42 -12.58
N SER A 124 -4.41 -10.50 -12.95
CA SER A 124 -3.76 -11.74 -13.39
C SER A 124 -3.29 -11.63 -14.85
N ASP A 125 -2.32 -12.46 -15.29
CA ASP A 125 -1.93 -12.53 -16.71
C ASP A 125 -3.09 -12.93 -17.64
N THR A 126 -4.14 -13.52 -17.05
CA THR A 126 -5.34 -13.96 -17.75
C THR A 126 -6.42 -12.90 -17.87
N ASP A 127 -6.19 -11.68 -17.34
CA ASP A 127 -7.12 -10.57 -17.46
C ASP A 127 -6.69 -9.60 -18.57
N PRO A 128 -7.25 -9.72 -19.78
CA PRO A 128 -6.83 -8.92 -20.93
C PRO A 128 -7.35 -7.48 -20.92
N LEU A 129 -8.19 -7.08 -19.96
CA LEU A 129 -8.85 -5.78 -19.93
C LEU A 129 -8.48 -5.02 -18.65
N CYS A 130 -7.30 -4.42 -18.64
CA CYS A 130 -6.87 -3.57 -17.52
C CYS A 130 -7.43 -2.13 -17.64
N ASN A 131 -8.71 -2.00 -17.95
CA ASN A 131 -9.33 -0.71 -18.32
C ASN A 131 -9.73 0.15 -17.12
N ASP A 132 -9.35 -0.29 -15.91
CA ASP A 132 -9.76 0.34 -14.66
C ASP A 132 -8.58 1.09 -14.03
N ASP A 133 -8.85 2.26 -13.46
CA ASP A 133 -7.92 3.10 -12.69
C ASP A 133 -7.62 2.46 -11.33
N TYR A 134 -6.91 1.33 -11.36
CA TYR A 134 -6.60 0.54 -10.18
C TYR A 134 -5.17 0.78 -9.70
N ARG A 135 -5.06 1.03 -8.39
CA ARG A 135 -3.81 1.31 -7.68
C ARG A 135 -3.51 0.22 -6.65
N ALA A 136 -2.25 0.02 -6.30
CA ALA A 136 -1.96 -0.84 -5.14
C ALA A 136 -2.16 -0.05 -3.84
N ILE A 137 -1.57 1.15 -3.73
CA ILE A 137 -1.67 1.98 -2.53
C ILE A 137 -2.08 3.41 -2.94
N ASP A 138 -3.13 3.95 -2.31
CA ASP A 138 -3.52 5.36 -2.37
C ASP A 138 -3.35 5.95 -0.96
N VAL A 139 -2.50 6.97 -0.82
CA VAL A 139 -2.20 7.66 0.44
C VAL A 139 -2.76 9.07 0.36
N ARG A 140 -3.77 9.36 1.19
CA ARG A 140 -4.43 10.66 1.26
C ARG A 140 -4.54 11.19 2.67
N SER A 141 -4.53 12.52 2.82
CA SER A 141 -4.67 13.20 4.11
C SER A 141 -3.74 12.70 5.22
N SER A 142 -2.58 12.13 4.85
CA SER A 142 -1.71 11.37 5.74
C SER A 142 -0.31 11.96 5.75
N SER A 143 0.53 11.58 6.72
CA SER A 143 1.93 12.03 6.80
C SER A 143 2.87 10.94 7.32
N PHE A 144 4.16 11.08 7.03
CA PHE A 144 5.22 10.19 7.51
C PHE A 144 5.01 8.70 7.16
N THR A 145 4.29 8.42 6.08
CA THR A 145 4.06 7.05 5.63
C THR A 145 5.28 6.55 4.88
N LYS A 146 5.81 5.41 5.32
CA LYS A 146 6.97 4.75 4.76
C LYS A 146 6.55 3.45 4.09
N ILE A 147 6.83 3.34 2.79
CA ILE A 147 6.49 2.18 1.96
C ILE A 147 7.80 1.61 1.44
N HIS A 148 8.19 0.42 1.90
CA HIS A 148 9.50 -0.12 1.57
C HIS A 148 9.60 -1.63 1.46
N HIS A 149 10.57 -2.13 0.69
CA HIS A 149 10.79 -3.58 0.52
C HIS A 149 9.53 -4.32 0.06
N ASN A 150 8.72 -3.69 -0.79
CA ASN A 150 7.55 -4.30 -1.42
C ASN A 150 7.82 -4.56 -2.91
N THR A 151 7.10 -5.52 -3.48
CA THR A 151 6.99 -5.71 -4.93
C THR A 151 5.61 -5.23 -5.39
N PHE A 152 5.56 -4.49 -6.49
CA PHE A 152 4.34 -4.10 -7.18
C PHE A 152 4.37 -4.68 -8.57
N SER A 153 3.31 -5.38 -8.98
CA SER A 153 3.22 -5.91 -10.34
C SER A 153 1.82 -5.96 -10.90
N LYS A 154 1.72 -5.89 -12.23
CA LYS A 154 0.46 -6.00 -12.98
C LYS A 154 -0.58 -4.97 -12.54
N ILE A 155 -0.11 -3.79 -12.16
CA ILE A 155 -0.96 -2.65 -11.81
C ILE A 155 -1.32 -1.91 -13.10
N SER A 156 -2.59 -1.49 -13.23
CA SER A 156 -3.10 -0.82 -14.43
C SER A 156 -3.05 0.71 -14.35
N SER A 157 -2.95 1.28 -13.14
CA SER A 157 -2.84 2.74 -12.95
C SER A 157 -1.57 3.15 -12.20
N ASN A 158 -1.61 3.15 -10.86
CA ASN A 158 -0.50 3.59 -10.02
C ASN A 158 -0.10 2.54 -8.99
N GLY A 159 1.19 2.22 -8.87
CA GLY A 159 1.66 1.37 -7.78
C GLY A 159 1.40 2.06 -6.45
N ILE A 160 1.91 3.29 -6.33
CA ILE A 160 1.64 4.17 -5.20
C ILE A 160 1.15 5.51 -5.73
N PHE A 161 0.04 5.99 -5.19
CA PHE A 161 -0.45 7.34 -5.42
C PHE A 161 -0.51 8.07 -4.09
N ALA A 162 0.27 9.12 -3.93
CA ALA A 162 0.24 9.97 -2.74
C ALA A 162 -0.32 11.33 -3.10
N ARG A 163 -1.27 11.84 -2.32
CA ARG A 163 -1.94 13.12 -2.56
C ARG A 163 -2.52 13.74 -1.31
N ILE A 164 -2.71 15.05 -1.31
CA ILE A 164 -3.34 15.81 -0.23
C ILE A 164 -2.67 15.42 1.11
N LEU A 165 -1.34 15.39 1.17
CA LEU A 165 -0.65 14.99 2.39
C LEU A 165 -0.83 16.11 3.44
N ASN A 166 -1.07 15.71 4.69
CA ASN A 166 -1.40 16.64 5.79
C ASN A 166 -0.57 16.31 7.04
N GLY A 167 0.22 17.27 7.55
CA GLY A 167 1.18 17.05 8.65
C GLY A 167 1.88 18.29 9.26
N GLY A 168 1.67 19.51 8.74
CA GLY A 168 2.35 20.76 9.13
C GLY A 168 3.62 21.12 8.33
N ASN A 169 3.88 22.44 8.21
CA ASN A 169 4.82 23.18 7.34
C ASN A 169 6.23 22.64 6.97
N LEU A 170 6.73 21.49 7.45
CA LEU A 170 8.14 21.13 7.26
C LEU A 170 8.47 19.67 6.88
N VAL A 171 7.59 18.66 7.04
CA VAL A 171 8.03 17.25 6.80
C VAL A 171 6.90 16.23 6.51
N GLU A 172 5.89 16.56 5.70
CA GLU A 172 4.65 15.75 5.59
C GLU A 172 4.70 14.59 4.57
N GLY A 173 5.83 14.41 3.88
CA GLY A 173 5.93 13.54 2.72
C GLY A 173 5.84 12.04 3.00
N VAL A 174 5.78 11.27 1.91
CA VAL A 174 5.92 9.81 1.93
C VAL A 174 7.37 9.40 1.62
N LEU A 175 7.87 8.36 2.30
CA LEU A 175 9.14 7.73 1.98
C LEU A 175 8.90 6.42 1.25
N ILE A 176 9.25 6.37 -0.03
CA ILE A 176 9.10 5.21 -0.90
C ILE A 176 10.50 4.69 -1.25
N THR A 177 10.94 3.62 -0.58
CA THR A 177 12.32 3.14 -0.72
C THR A 177 12.47 1.63 -0.84
N ASP A 178 13.47 1.19 -1.60
CA ASP A 178 13.83 -0.23 -1.71
C ASP A 178 12.67 -1.11 -2.21
N ASN A 179 11.77 -0.55 -3.02
CA ASN A 179 10.69 -1.31 -3.65
C ASN A 179 11.06 -1.76 -5.07
N THR A 180 10.37 -2.79 -5.54
CA THR A 180 10.43 -3.25 -6.93
C THR A 180 9.09 -3.02 -7.61
N PHE A 181 9.06 -2.21 -8.66
CA PHE A 181 7.89 -2.00 -9.52
C PHE A 181 8.15 -2.69 -10.85
N LYS A 182 7.33 -3.66 -11.22
CA LYS A 182 7.54 -4.43 -12.44
C LYS A 182 6.26 -4.76 -13.20
N ASP A 183 6.34 -4.79 -14.52
CA ASP A 183 5.32 -5.39 -15.37
C ASP A 183 3.94 -4.76 -15.16
N PHE A 184 3.90 -3.43 -15.19
CA PHE A 184 2.64 -2.70 -15.13
C PHE A 184 1.98 -2.76 -16.50
N SER A 185 0.69 -3.04 -16.50
CA SER A 185 -0.09 -3.06 -17.74
C SER A 185 -0.30 -1.63 -18.20
N TYR A 186 -0.24 -1.41 -19.51
CA TYR A 186 -0.54 -0.10 -20.11
C TYR A 186 -1.96 -0.10 -20.66
N ASP A 187 -2.78 0.84 -20.21
CA ASP A 187 -4.11 1.10 -20.76
C ASP A 187 -4.22 2.52 -21.33
N GLN A 188 -4.43 2.67 -22.63
CA GLN A 188 -4.58 3.99 -23.26
C GLN A 188 -5.76 4.83 -22.71
N THR A 189 -6.73 4.21 -22.04
CA THR A 189 -7.89 4.91 -21.46
C THR A 189 -7.68 5.35 -20.02
N THR A 190 -6.66 4.83 -19.33
CA THR A 190 -6.31 5.19 -17.96
C THR A 190 -5.30 6.34 -17.97
N PRO A 191 -5.67 7.56 -17.53
CA PRO A 191 -4.75 8.69 -17.54
C PRO A 191 -3.68 8.56 -16.45
N ASN A 192 -2.51 9.17 -16.66
CA ASN A 192 -1.49 9.39 -15.64
C ASN A 192 -0.89 8.11 -15.02
N GLN A 193 -0.80 7.04 -15.79
CA GLN A 193 -0.19 5.79 -15.34
C GLN A 193 1.29 5.95 -14.96
N SER A 194 1.68 5.35 -13.84
CA SER A 194 3.05 5.41 -13.33
C SER A 194 3.26 4.36 -12.22
N ALA A 195 4.50 4.04 -11.88
CA ALA A 195 4.77 3.26 -10.67
C ALA A 195 4.51 4.09 -9.40
N VAL A 196 4.94 5.34 -9.38
CA VAL A 196 4.69 6.29 -8.29
C VAL A 196 4.11 7.59 -8.85
N THR A 197 3.00 8.07 -8.31
CA THR A 197 2.52 9.43 -8.56
C THR A 197 2.47 10.21 -7.25
N LEU A 198 3.03 11.42 -7.27
CA LEU A 198 2.96 12.41 -6.20
C LEU A 198 2.11 13.58 -6.72
N SER A 199 0.94 13.79 -6.12
CA SER A 199 -0.05 14.74 -6.61
C SER A 199 -0.60 15.66 -5.52
N GLU A 200 -1.22 16.79 -5.88
CA GLU A 200 -2.06 17.62 -4.98
C GLU A 200 -1.40 17.85 -3.60
N ASP A 201 -0.30 18.60 -3.51
CA ASP A 201 0.43 18.85 -2.25
C ASP A 201 1.10 17.60 -1.62
N ALA A 202 1.47 16.59 -2.42
CA ALA A 202 2.34 15.50 -1.95
C ALA A 202 3.82 15.92 -1.80
N GLU A 203 4.06 17.09 -1.21
CA GLU A 203 5.38 17.71 -1.10
C GLU A 203 6.32 16.98 -0.14
N TYR A 204 7.63 17.27 -0.27
CA TYR A 204 8.69 16.74 0.61
C TYR A 204 8.78 15.19 0.64
N SER A 205 8.20 14.53 -0.37
CA SER A 205 8.26 13.08 -0.50
C SER A 205 9.61 12.64 -1.06
N ILE A 206 10.07 11.45 -0.64
CA ILE A 206 11.34 10.88 -1.07
C ILE A 206 11.08 9.53 -1.72
N VAL A 207 11.49 9.41 -2.98
CA VAL A 207 11.45 8.17 -3.75
C VAL A 207 12.87 7.75 -4.04
N SER A 208 13.39 6.74 -3.34
CA SER A 208 14.80 6.35 -3.45
C SER A 208 15.10 4.86 -3.47
N ASN A 209 16.21 4.47 -4.10
CA ASN A 209 16.68 3.08 -4.13
C ASN A 209 15.66 2.06 -4.67
N ASN A 210 14.71 2.50 -5.49
CA ASN A 210 13.71 1.61 -6.07
C ASN A 210 14.18 1.08 -7.43
N PHE A 211 13.68 -0.10 -7.78
CA PHE A 211 13.87 -0.72 -9.09
C PHE A 211 12.56 -0.65 -9.87
N PHE A 212 12.60 -0.05 -11.07
CA PHE A 212 11.46 0.10 -11.98
C PHE A 212 11.75 -0.64 -13.28
N PHE A 213 10.92 -1.63 -13.63
CA PHE A 213 11.11 -2.47 -14.82
C PHE A 213 9.82 -2.67 -15.59
N ARG A 214 9.77 -2.34 -16.89
CA ARG A 214 8.52 -2.47 -17.69
C ARG A 214 7.32 -1.78 -17.05
N VAL A 215 7.51 -0.53 -16.65
CA VAL A 215 6.43 0.37 -16.19
C VAL A 215 6.23 1.52 -17.17
N PRO A 216 5.01 2.09 -17.30
CA PRO A 216 4.75 3.22 -18.21
C PRO A 216 5.62 4.44 -17.88
N SER A 217 5.60 4.85 -16.60
CA SER A 217 6.48 5.85 -16.03
C SER A 217 6.97 5.40 -14.66
N ALA A 218 8.23 5.68 -14.28
CA ALA A 218 8.69 5.32 -12.94
C ALA A 218 8.11 6.27 -11.88
N ILE A 219 8.13 7.57 -12.15
CA ILE A 219 7.52 8.57 -11.27
C ILE A 219 6.82 9.67 -12.06
N ARG A 220 5.71 10.16 -11.50
CA ARG A 220 4.98 11.34 -11.96
C ARG A 220 4.80 12.35 -10.82
N PHE A 221 5.14 13.61 -11.08
CA PHE A 221 4.83 14.74 -10.20
C PHE A 221 3.68 15.55 -10.81
N ILE A 222 2.57 15.71 -10.09
CA ILE A 222 1.40 16.51 -10.47
C ILE A 222 1.09 17.45 -9.31
N ASP A 223 1.82 18.57 -9.19
CA ASP A 223 1.71 19.41 -7.98
C ASP A 223 2.25 18.75 -6.68
N GLY A 224 3.17 17.79 -6.82
CA GLY A 224 3.95 17.20 -5.72
C GLY A 224 5.33 17.82 -5.58
N ALA A 225 5.40 19.15 -5.41
CA ALA A 225 6.66 19.91 -5.41
C ALA A 225 7.60 19.54 -4.25
N ASN A 226 8.82 20.09 -4.23
CA ASN A 226 9.81 19.89 -3.16
C ASN A 226 10.17 18.43 -2.83
N SER A 227 9.93 17.50 -3.76
CA SER A 227 10.16 16.07 -3.59
C SER A 227 11.47 15.60 -4.23
N SER A 228 11.98 14.44 -3.80
CA SER A 228 13.27 13.88 -4.23
C SER A 228 13.12 12.54 -4.93
N PHE A 229 13.80 12.36 -6.07
CA PHE A 229 13.91 11.09 -6.79
C PHE A 229 15.38 10.69 -6.93
N ILE A 230 15.87 9.79 -6.06
CA ILE A 230 17.32 9.59 -5.83
C ILE A 230 17.70 8.11 -5.92
N ASN A 231 18.80 7.77 -6.61
CA ASN A 231 19.35 6.41 -6.67
C ASN A 231 18.37 5.32 -7.14
N ASN A 232 17.41 5.69 -7.99
CA ASN A 232 16.49 4.74 -8.58
C ASN A 232 17.07 4.14 -9.86
N MET A 233 16.77 2.88 -10.12
CA MET A 233 17.10 2.20 -11.36
C MET A 233 15.84 2.06 -12.20
N VAL A 234 15.85 2.62 -13.41
CA VAL A 234 14.73 2.55 -14.35
C VAL A 234 15.19 1.82 -15.60
N LEU A 235 14.61 0.64 -15.85
CA LEU A 235 14.95 -0.22 -16.98
C LEU A 235 13.71 -0.58 -17.78
N ASN A 236 13.86 -0.65 -19.09
CA ASN A 236 12.81 -1.11 -20.01
C ASN A 236 11.44 -0.46 -19.76
N SER A 237 11.41 0.81 -19.32
CA SER A 237 10.15 1.54 -19.26
C SER A 237 9.51 1.46 -20.63
N ASN A 238 8.25 1.01 -20.68
CA ASN A 238 7.45 0.79 -21.90
C ASN A 238 7.68 -0.50 -22.72
N GLY A 239 8.47 -1.46 -22.26
CA GLY A 239 8.79 -2.62 -23.11
C GLY A 239 8.01 -3.88 -22.80
N ASP A 240 6.80 -4.06 -23.37
CA ASP A 240 6.38 -5.33 -24.01
C ASP A 240 4.89 -5.37 -24.47
N ASN A 241 3.99 -4.53 -23.93
CA ASN A 241 2.54 -4.51 -24.30
C ASN A 241 2.16 -3.38 -25.26
N TRP A 242 2.93 -3.21 -26.33
CA TRP A 242 2.81 -2.08 -27.24
C TRP A 242 1.99 -2.42 -28.50
N ASP A 243 0.82 -1.80 -28.66
CA ASP A 243 -0.03 -1.94 -29.85
C ASP A 243 0.24 -0.91 -30.96
N GLY A 244 1.15 0.05 -30.75
CA GLY A 244 1.48 1.08 -31.75
C GLY A 244 1.00 2.48 -31.42
N THR A 245 0.04 2.65 -30.49
CA THR A 245 -0.77 3.87 -30.42
C THR A 245 -0.57 4.65 -29.12
N LEU A 246 0.12 5.79 -29.24
CA LEU A 246 0.24 6.93 -28.29
C LEU A 246 1.29 6.84 -27.17
N LEU A 247 1.94 8.00 -26.95
CA LEU A 247 3.27 8.25 -26.36
C LEU A 247 3.23 9.15 -25.11
N SER A 248 2.06 9.54 -24.60
CA SER A 248 1.95 10.66 -23.65
C SER A 248 2.42 10.37 -22.23
N ASP A 249 2.35 9.11 -21.79
CA ASP A 249 2.67 8.72 -20.41
C ASP A 249 4.03 8.01 -20.29
N ARG A 250 4.92 8.21 -21.27
CA ARG A 250 6.20 7.52 -21.38
C ARG A 250 7.36 8.40 -20.94
N ALA A 251 7.74 8.31 -19.68
CA ALA A 251 8.99 8.88 -19.21
C ALA A 251 9.52 8.12 -18.00
N ALA A 252 10.84 8.04 -17.83
CA ALA A 252 11.38 7.61 -16.54
C ALA A 252 10.88 8.53 -15.42
N VAL A 253 10.86 9.84 -15.68
CA VAL A 253 10.36 10.87 -14.77
C VAL A 253 9.45 11.79 -15.55
N PHE A 254 8.21 11.95 -15.11
CA PHE A 254 7.23 12.88 -15.66
C PHE A 254 6.94 13.99 -14.64
N ALA A 255 6.98 15.26 -15.05
CA ALA A 255 6.62 16.38 -14.19
C ALA A 255 5.62 17.25 -14.92
N THR A 256 4.43 17.39 -14.33
CA THR A 256 3.39 18.32 -14.79
C THR A 256 3.21 19.38 -13.73
N PHE A 257 3.41 20.63 -14.14
CA PHE A 257 3.12 21.79 -13.32
C PHE A 257 1.79 22.34 -13.84
N THR A 258 0.76 22.32 -12.99
CA THR A 258 -0.56 22.89 -13.27
C THR A 258 -0.64 24.35 -12.83
#